data_AF-A0A024QAE0-F1
#
_entry.id   AF-A0A024QAE0-F1
#
_cell.length_a   1.000
_cell.length_b   1.000
_cell.length_c   1.000
_cell.angle_alpha   90.00
_cell.angle_beta   90.00
_cell.angle_gamma   90.00
#
_symmetry.space_group_name_H-M   'P 1'
#
loop_
_entity.id
_entity.type
_entity.pdbx_description
1 polymer ?
#
loop_
_entity_poly.entity_id
_entity_poly.type
_entity_poly.pdbx_seq_one_letter_code
_entity_poly.pdbx_strand_id
1 'polypeptide(L)'
;MKNIVVTPVDNWYFMIAPVVVLSIIGAIVTEKIVEPRLGNYEGELKKEFEAAKPMEIKGLKNAAIASIAYIALILIVLFLPNSPLRSEDGSIVPSPFLNGIVPLILILFIIAGVAYGVTVKNITSSRDIGKYMGEAMKDMSGFIVLIFAAAQFIAYFEWSNIGSWIAVSGANFLESIGFTGITVVIGFVILTAVLNLFIYFQRVCTMGARGAYIY
;
A
#
# COMPACT_ATOMS: atom_id res chain seq x y z
N MET A 1 -16.33 -25.23 -6.61
CA MET A 1 -16.05 -24.05 -5.75
C MET A 1 -16.24 -22.82 -6.62
N LYS A 2 -17.08 -21.85 -6.22
CA LYS A 2 -17.14 -20.55 -6.92
C LYS A 2 -15.74 -19.93 -6.82
N ASN A 3 -15.16 -19.48 -7.93
CA ASN A 3 -13.93 -18.70 -7.92
C ASN A 3 -14.22 -17.38 -7.20
N ILE A 4 -13.93 -17.33 -5.90
CA ILE A 4 -13.96 -16.09 -5.12
C ILE A 4 -12.65 -15.37 -5.48
N VAL A 5 -12.74 -14.40 -6.36
CA VAL A 5 -11.63 -13.52 -6.69
C VAL A 5 -11.61 -12.43 -5.63
N VAL A 6 -10.58 -12.42 -4.79
CA VAL A 6 -10.35 -11.35 -3.82
C VAL A 6 -9.65 -10.21 -4.55
N THR A 7 -10.31 -9.04 -4.58
CA THR A 7 -9.74 -7.84 -5.21
C THR A 7 -9.13 -6.92 -4.15
N PRO A 8 -8.15 -6.07 -4.53
CA PRO A 8 -7.63 -5.06 -3.60
C PRO A 8 -8.69 -4.08 -3.08
N VAL A 9 -9.83 -3.97 -3.77
CA VAL A 9 -10.94 -3.07 -3.41
C VAL A 9 -11.77 -3.65 -2.26
N ASP A 10 -11.75 -4.96 -2.03
CA ASP A 10 -12.57 -5.62 -1.01
C ASP A 10 -12.25 -5.09 0.39
N ASN A 11 -10.98 -4.71 0.63
CA ASN A 11 -10.52 -4.16 1.89
C ASN A 11 -10.70 -2.64 2.00
N TRP A 12 -11.11 -1.95 0.92
CA TRP A 12 -11.17 -0.49 0.88
C TRP A 12 -12.12 0.08 1.94
N TYR A 13 -13.32 -0.50 2.05
CA TYR A 13 -14.32 -0.06 3.02
C TYR A 13 -13.85 -0.24 4.47
N PHE A 14 -13.15 -1.34 4.75
CA PHE A 14 -12.59 -1.58 6.08
C PHE A 14 -11.46 -0.61 6.40
N MET A 15 -10.58 -0.31 5.45
CA MET A 15 -9.42 0.58 5.63
C MET A 15 -9.77 2.05 5.92
N ILE A 16 -10.97 2.53 5.55
CA ILE A 16 -11.42 3.90 5.85
C ILE A 16 -11.51 4.15 7.37
N ALA A 17 -12.01 3.17 8.13
CA ALA A 17 -12.20 3.34 9.57
C ALA A 17 -10.87 3.50 10.35
N PRO A 18 -9.84 2.65 10.16
CA PRO A 18 -8.53 2.83 10.78
C PRO A 18 -7.86 4.16 10.42
N VAL A 19 -8.04 4.73 9.23
CA VAL A 19 -7.44 6.03 8.90
C VAL A 19 -7.89 7.10 9.90
N VAL A 20 -9.19 7.22 10.14
CA VAL A 20 -9.73 8.21 11.08
C VAL A 20 -9.30 7.90 12.51
N VAL A 21 -9.44 6.65 12.93
CA VAL A 21 -9.14 6.22 14.30
C VAL A 21 -7.65 6.40 14.62
N LEU A 22 -6.75 5.94 13.74
CA LEU A 22 -5.31 6.03 13.93
C LEU A 22 -4.79 7.45 13.81
N SER A 23 -5.39 8.31 12.96
CA SER A 23 -5.02 9.73 12.92
C SER A 23 -5.31 10.43 14.26
N ILE A 24 -6.48 10.18 14.85
CA ILE A 24 -6.85 10.75 16.16
C ILE A 24 -5.94 10.20 17.26
N ILE A 25 -5.78 8.88 17.33
CA ILE A 25 -4.92 8.23 18.34
C ILE A 25 -3.46 8.70 18.17
N GLY A 26 -2.97 8.79 16.94
CA GLY A 26 -1.62 9.25 16.64
C GLY A 26 -1.37 10.70 17.07
N ALA A 27 -2.35 11.59 16.87
CA ALA A 27 -2.29 12.96 17.37
C ALA A 27 -2.25 12.99 18.91
N ILE A 28 -3.16 12.26 19.56
CA ILE A 28 -3.21 12.20 21.03
C ILE A 28 -1.92 11.64 21.62
N VAL A 29 -1.38 10.56 21.05
CA VAL A 29 -0.14 9.94 21.52
C VAL A 29 1.03 10.89 21.34
N THR A 30 1.10 11.58 20.20
CA THR A 30 2.16 12.57 19.92
C THR A 30 2.12 13.70 20.94
N GLU A 31 0.99 14.41 21.04
CA GLU A 31 0.85 15.62 21.88
C GLU A 31 0.91 15.30 23.38
N LYS A 32 0.31 14.19 23.83
CA LYS A 32 0.20 13.90 25.27
C LYS A 32 1.27 12.99 25.83
N ILE A 33 1.91 12.17 25.01
CA ILE A 33 2.89 11.17 25.49
C ILE A 33 4.29 11.49 24.97
N VAL A 34 4.43 11.78 23.67
CA VAL A 34 5.74 11.94 23.04
C VAL A 34 6.32 13.33 23.31
N GLU A 35 5.60 14.39 22.98
CA GLU A 35 6.06 15.78 23.16
C GLU A 35 6.43 16.11 24.62
N PRO A 36 5.63 15.75 25.64
CA PRO A 36 5.98 16.07 27.02
C PRO A 36 7.23 15.33 27.53
N ARG A 37 7.58 14.19 26.92
CA ARG A 37 8.77 13.39 27.28
C ARG A 37 10.04 13.89 26.61
N LEU A 38 9.94 14.60 25.49
CA LEU A 38 11.08 15.16 24.76
C LEU A 38 11.61 16.46 25.40
N GLY A 39 10.75 17.20 26.11
CA GLY A 39 11.10 18.51 26.70
C GLY A 39 11.18 19.64 25.66
N ASN A 40 11.45 20.86 26.12
CA ASN A 40 11.63 22.01 25.22
C ASN A 40 12.95 21.90 24.47
N TYR A 41 12.89 21.92 23.15
CA TYR A 41 14.06 21.88 22.28
C TYR A 41 14.77 23.24 22.26
N GLU A 42 15.94 23.33 22.89
CA GLU A 42 16.78 24.55 22.95
C GLU A 42 17.93 24.54 21.91
N GLY A 43 17.78 23.80 20.80
CA GLY A 43 18.81 23.74 19.75
C GLY A 43 18.74 24.89 18.74
N GLU A 44 19.89 25.39 18.28
CA GLU A 44 20.02 26.44 17.24
C GLU A 44 19.58 26.01 15.83
N LEU A 45 19.17 24.76 15.65
CA LEU A 45 18.63 24.24 14.38
C LEU A 45 17.20 24.73 14.16
N LYS A 46 17.04 26.03 13.86
CA LYS A 46 15.88 26.53 13.14
C LYS A 46 15.97 26.06 11.68
N LYS A 47 15.62 24.80 11.43
CA LYS A 47 15.10 24.44 10.10
C LYS A 47 13.78 25.18 9.97
N GLU A 48 13.83 26.43 9.52
CA GLU A 48 12.65 27.07 8.97
C GLU A 48 12.09 26.13 7.91
N PHE A 49 10.83 25.74 8.05
CA PHE A 49 10.13 25.10 6.97
C PHE A 49 10.17 26.07 5.80
N GLU A 50 11.03 25.82 4.81
CA GLU A 50 11.05 26.61 3.59
C GLU A 50 9.63 26.59 3.01
N ALA A 51 8.98 27.75 2.99
CA ALA A 51 7.65 27.86 2.43
C ALA A 51 7.67 27.36 0.98
N ALA A 52 6.67 26.56 0.61
CA ALA A 52 6.59 25.95 -0.71
C ALA A 52 6.81 27.00 -1.81
N LYS A 53 7.74 26.74 -2.72
CA LYS A 53 8.12 27.70 -3.75
C LYS A 53 6.91 27.95 -4.66
N PRO A 54 6.72 29.16 -5.21
CA PRO A 54 5.60 29.45 -6.12
C PRO A 54 5.48 28.46 -7.29
N MET A 55 6.63 27.93 -7.76
CA MET A 55 6.68 26.91 -8.80
C MET A 55 6.12 25.56 -8.34
N GLU A 56 6.37 25.15 -7.09
CA GLU A 56 5.87 23.89 -6.52
C GLU A 56 4.36 23.96 -6.32
N ILE A 57 3.84 25.11 -5.87
CA ILE A 57 2.40 25.34 -5.77
C ILE A 57 1.74 25.26 -7.15
N LYS A 58 2.36 25.86 -8.17
CA LYS A 58 1.89 25.76 -9.56
C LYS A 58 1.94 24.32 -10.08
N GLY A 59 3.01 23.59 -9.77
CA GLY A 59 3.15 22.17 -10.09
C GLY A 59 2.05 21.32 -9.45
N LEU A 60 1.76 21.55 -8.18
CA LEU A 60 0.70 20.84 -7.45
C LEU A 60 -0.67 21.10 -8.06
N LYS A 61 -0.98 22.35 -8.42
CA LYS A 61 -2.23 22.69 -9.11
C LYS A 61 -2.35 21.99 -10.47
N ASN A 62 -1.29 22.00 -11.28
CA ASN A 62 -1.28 21.33 -12.57
C ASN A 62 -1.45 19.81 -12.44
N ALA A 63 -0.78 19.20 -11.45
CA ALA A 63 -0.94 17.78 -11.15
C ALA A 63 -2.38 17.44 -10.74
N ALA A 64 -2.98 18.24 -9.85
CA ALA A 64 -4.37 18.06 -9.45
C ALA A 64 -5.34 18.18 -10.64
N ILE A 65 -5.15 19.18 -11.51
CA ILE A 65 -5.97 19.35 -12.72
C ILE A 65 -5.83 18.14 -13.64
N ALA A 66 -4.61 17.66 -13.89
CA ALA A 66 -4.36 16.49 -14.73
C ALA A 66 -4.98 15.21 -14.15
N SER A 67 -4.85 15.00 -12.84
CA SER A 67 -5.48 13.89 -12.12
C SER A 67 -7.00 13.93 -12.20
N ILE A 68 -7.62 15.11 -11.96
CA ILE A 68 -9.08 15.28 -12.04
C ILE A 68 -9.55 15.04 -13.48
N ALA A 69 -8.84 15.56 -14.49
CA ALA A 69 -9.18 15.33 -15.89
C ALA A 69 -9.13 13.83 -16.26
N TYR A 70 -8.13 13.10 -15.75
CA TYR A 70 -8.04 11.65 -15.95
C TYR A 70 -9.17 10.89 -15.25
N ILE A 71 -9.51 11.26 -14.00
CA ILE A 71 -10.65 10.67 -13.28
C ILE A 71 -11.95 10.94 -14.04
N ALA A 72 -12.17 12.17 -14.50
CA ALA A 72 -13.34 12.53 -15.28
C ALA A 72 -13.42 11.73 -16.58
N LEU A 73 -12.29 11.53 -17.28
CA LEU A 73 -12.22 10.68 -18.47
C LEU A 73 -12.64 9.24 -18.16
N ILE A 74 -12.11 8.63 -17.09
CA ILE A 74 -12.50 7.29 -16.67
C ILE A 74 -14.00 7.23 -16.37
N LEU A 75 -14.54 8.21 -15.65
CA LEU A 75 -15.96 8.25 -15.31
C LEU A 75 -16.82 8.35 -16.57
N ILE A 76 -16.46 9.20 -17.54
CA ILE A 76 -17.17 9.31 -18.82
C ILE A 76 -17.16 7.97 -19.56
N VAL A 77 -15.99 7.34 -19.67
CA VAL A 77 -15.85 6.03 -20.33
C VAL A 77 -16.68 4.99 -19.58
N LEU A 78 -16.70 5.02 -18.25
CA LEU A 78 -17.47 4.07 -17.43
C LEU A 78 -18.97 4.29 -17.58
N PHE A 79 -19.45 5.53 -17.68
CA PHE A 79 -20.88 5.83 -17.79
C PHE A 79 -21.45 5.69 -19.21
N LEU A 80 -20.61 5.63 -20.25
CA LEU A 80 -21.04 5.38 -21.62
C LEU A 80 -21.82 4.04 -21.75
N PRO A 81 -22.93 3.98 -22.51
CA PRO A 81 -23.54 2.71 -22.87
C PRO A 81 -22.57 1.87 -23.72
N ASN A 82 -22.44 0.57 -23.42
CA ASN A 82 -21.45 -0.37 -23.99
C ASN A 82 -19.98 -0.05 -23.68
N SER A 83 -19.70 0.51 -22.49
CA SER A 83 -18.32 0.70 -22.03
C SER A 83 -17.57 -0.64 -21.90
N PRO A 84 -16.33 -0.77 -22.42
CA PRO A 84 -15.49 -1.96 -22.21
C PRO A 84 -15.06 -2.14 -20.74
N LEU A 85 -15.28 -1.13 -19.88
CA LEU A 85 -14.98 -1.17 -18.46
C LEU A 85 -16.13 -1.73 -17.62
N ARG A 86 -17.34 -1.87 -18.21
CA ARG A 86 -18.51 -2.48 -17.58
C ARG A 86 -18.61 -3.97 -17.93
N SER A 87 -19.37 -4.71 -17.13
CA SER A 87 -19.68 -6.11 -17.41
C SER A 87 -20.59 -6.23 -18.63
N GLU A 88 -20.68 -7.44 -19.21
CA GLU A 88 -21.57 -7.73 -20.36
C GLU A 88 -23.03 -7.37 -20.06
N ASP A 89 -23.44 -7.44 -18.78
CA ASP A 89 -24.78 -7.11 -18.30
C ASP A 89 -24.99 -5.61 -17.98
N GLY A 90 -23.95 -4.78 -18.18
CA GLY A 90 -23.95 -3.37 -17.78
C GLY A 90 -23.75 -3.11 -16.28
N SER A 91 -23.56 -4.15 -15.48
CA SER A 91 -23.26 -4.04 -14.05
C SER A 91 -21.85 -3.47 -13.80
N ILE A 92 -21.69 -2.77 -12.68
CA ILE A 92 -20.39 -2.23 -12.21
C ILE A 92 -19.70 -3.25 -11.30
N VAL A 93 -20.45 -4.20 -10.74
CA VAL A 93 -19.96 -5.26 -9.85
C VAL A 93 -20.56 -6.59 -10.31
N PRO A 94 -19.76 -7.61 -10.68
CA PRO A 94 -18.31 -7.59 -10.91
C PRO A 94 -17.95 -7.11 -12.33
N SER A 95 -17.10 -6.09 -12.48
CA SER A 95 -16.74 -5.51 -13.80
C SER A 95 -15.23 -5.53 -14.10
N PRO A 96 -14.82 -5.47 -15.39
CA PRO A 96 -13.42 -5.31 -15.79
C PRO A 96 -12.72 -4.11 -15.13
N PHE A 97 -13.47 -3.06 -14.80
CA PHE A 97 -12.98 -1.91 -14.05
C PHE A 97 -12.42 -2.28 -12.66
N LEU A 98 -13.14 -3.09 -11.89
CA LEU A 98 -12.72 -3.46 -10.53
C LEU A 98 -11.53 -4.43 -10.55
N ASN A 99 -11.52 -5.37 -11.50
CA ASN A 99 -10.39 -6.29 -11.69
C ASN A 99 -9.12 -5.55 -12.17
N GLY A 100 -9.30 -4.52 -13.00
CA GLY A 100 -8.22 -3.69 -13.56
C GLY A 100 -7.91 -2.42 -12.77
N ILE A 101 -8.33 -2.31 -11.51
CA ILE A 101 -8.20 -1.05 -10.77
C ILE A 101 -6.74 -0.66 -10.49
N VAL A 102 -5.86 -1.64 -10.27
CA VAL A 102 -4.43 -1.43 -9.98
C VAL A 102 -3.72 -0.70 -11.13
N PRO A 103 -3.78 -1.17 -12.41
CA PRO A 103 -3.17 -0.44 -13.51
C PRO A 103 -3.81 0.93 -13.78
N LEU A 104 -5.11 1.11 -13.51
CA LEU A 104 -5.77 2.42 -13.61
C LEU A 104 -5.21 3.43 -12.59
N ILE A 105 -5.04 3.00 -11.34
CA ILE A 105 -4.41 3.81 -10.29
C ILE A 105 -2.94 4.11 -10.63
N LEU A 106 -2.22 3.16 -11.20
CA LEU A 106 -0.84 3.36 -11.66
C LEU A 106 -0.76 4.47 -12.72
N ILE A 107 -1.65 4.45 -13.73
CA ILE A 107 -1.68 5.50 -14.76
C ILE A 107 -2.05 6.86 -14.15
N LEU A 108 -3.00 6.90 -13.21
CA LEU A 108 -3.34 8.13 -12.48
C LEU A 108 -2.11 8.73 -11.79
N PHE A 109 -1.32 7.91 -11.09
CA PHE A 109 -0.10 8.38 -10.40
C PHE A 109 1.00 8.80 -11.38
N ILE A 110 1.16 8.11 -12.51
CA ILE A 110 2.09 8.54 -13.56
C ILE A 110 1.69 9.91 -14.11
N ILE A 111 0.41 10.11 -14.43
CA ILE A 111 -0.09 11.39 -14.94
C ILE A 111 0.16 12.51 -13.91
N ALA A 112 -0.17 12.27 -12.64
CA ALA A 112 0.04 13.24 -11.56
C ALA A 112 1.54 13.58 -11.40
N GLY A 113 2.40 12.56 -11.32
CA GLY A 113 3.83 12.70 -11.14
C GLY A 113 4.51 13.40 -12.33
N VAL A 114 4.13 13.07 -13.56
CA VAL A 114 4.65 13.71 -14.77
C VAL A 114 4.18 15.16 -14.87
N ALA A 115 2.89 15.44 -14.63
CA ALA A 115 2.37 16.82 -14.66
C ALA A 115 3.06 17.72 -13.62
N TYR A 116 3.30 17.21 -12.41
CA TYR A 116 4.08 17.91 -11.39
C TYR A 116 5.54 18.10 -11.83
N GLY A 117 6.22 17.01 -12.21
CA GLY A 117 7.64 17.00 -12.53
C GLY A 117 8.00 17.88 -13.73
N VAL A 118 7.14 17.93 -14.75
CA VAL A 118 7.31 18.84 -15.90
C VAL A 118 7.12 20.29 -15.47
N THR A 119 6.13 20.59 -14.62
CA THR A 119 5.86 21.98 -14.18
C THR A 119 7.00 22.55 -13.34
N VAL A 120 7.60 21.74 -12.46
CA VAL A 120 8.75 22.14 -11.63
C VAL A 120 10.08 22.05 -12.39
N LYS A 121 10.06 21.57 -13.65
CA LYS A 121 11.23 21.33 -14.52
C LYS A 121 12.20 20.26 -13.99
N ASN A 122 11.73 19.36 -13.14
CA ASN A 122 12.47 18.16 -12.76
C ASN A 122 12.47 17.12 -13.88
N ILE A 123 11.40 17.08 -14.68
CA ILE A 123 11.28 16.26 -15.89
C ILE A 123 11.39 17.21 -17.08
N THR A 124 12.49 17.10 -17.83
CA THR A 124 12.77 17.95 -19.00
C THR A 124 12.64 17.20 -20.31
N SER A 125 12.82 15.87 -20.28
CA SER A 125 12.74 14.99 -21.43
C SER A 125 11.90 13.74 -21.12
N SER A 126 11.33 13.12 -22.16
CA SER A 126 10.65 11.82 -22.04
C SER A 126 11.57 10.71 -21.53
N ARG A 127 12.89 10.85 -21.70
CA ARG A 127 13.90 9.93 -21.15
C ARG A 127 13.95 9.95 -19.63
N ASP A 128 13.65 11.08 -19.01
CA ASP A 128 13.68 11.23 -17.55
C ASP A 128 12.60 10.37 -16.90
N ILE A 129 11.44 10.23 -17.55
CA ILE A 129 10.34 9.37 -17.08
C ILE A 129 10.81 7.91 -16.97
N GLY A 130 11.42 7.37 -18.03
CA GLY A 130 11.95 6.01 -18.03
C GLY A 130 13.06 5.81 -17.01
N LYS A 131 13.92 6.82 -16.81
CA LYS A 131 14.96 6.79 -15.77
C LYS A 131 14.35 6.68 -14.37
N TYR A 132 13.38 7.53 -14.01
CA TYR A 132 12.73 7.49 -12.70
C TYR A 132 11.95 6.20 -12.47
N MET A 133 11.30 5.65 -13.50
CA MET A 133 10.67 4.33 -13.42
C MET A 133 11.71 3.23 -13.15
N GLY A 134 12.87 3.30 -13.81
CA GLY A 134 13.99 2.38 -13.56
C GLY A 134 14.55 2.47 -12.14
N GLU A 135 14.68 3.68 -11.60
CA GLU A 135 15.09 3.90 -10.20
C GLU A 135 14.08 3.28 -9.22
N ALA A 136 12.78 3.49 -9.42
CA ALA A 136 11.75 2.86 -8.59
C ALA A 136 11.80 1.32 -8.65
N MET A 137 12.01 0.75 -9.85
CA MET A 137 12.17 -0.71 -10.01
C MET A 137 13.44 -1.25 -9.32
N LYS A 138 14.52 -0.47 -9.31
CA LYS A 138 15.76 -0.82 -8.60
C LYS A 138 15.51 -0.89 -7.09
N ASP A 139 14.79 0.08 -6.52
CA ASP A 139 14.46 0.08 -5.09
C ASP A 139 13.56 -1.11 -4.70
N MET A 140 12.73 -1.59 -5.63
CA MET A 140 11.91 -2.81 -5.44
C MET A 140 12.67 -4.12 -5.64
N SER A 141 13.93 -4.13 -6.09
CA SER A 141 14.67 -5.35 -6.41
C SER A 141 14.74 -6.36 -5.26
N GLY A 142 15.00 -5.90 -4.02
CA GLY A 142 15.03 -6.77 -2.84
C GLY A 142 13.66 -7.40 -2.53
N PHE A 143 12.58 -6.66 -2.76
CA PHE A 143 11.22 -7.15 -2.59
C PHE A 143 10.85 -8.19 -3.67
N ILE A 144 11.27 -7.96 -4.92
CA ILE A 144 11.06 -8.89 -6.03
C ILE A 144 11.72 -10.25 -5.73
N VAL A 145 12.95 -10.25 -5.24
CA VAL A 145 13.66 -11.49 -4.86
C VAL A 145 12.93 -12.23 -3.74
N LEU A 146 12.43 -11.51 -2.73
CA LEU A 146 11.66 -12.10 -1.63
C LEU A 146 10.35 -12.72 -2.13
N ILE A 147 9.57 -11.99 -2.93
CA ILE A 147 8.33 -12.51 -3.50
C ILE A 147 8.61 -13.72 -4.37
N PHE A 148 9.67 -13.71 -5.17
CA PHE A 148 10.02 -14.85 -6.02
C PHE A 148 10.17 -16.12 -5.19
N ALA A 149 10.97 -16.08 -4.12
CA ALA A 149 11.13 -17.22 -3.21
C ALA A 149 9.80 -17.64 -2.55
N ALA A 150 9.01 -16.67 -2.08
CA ALA A 150 7.71 -16.92 -1.46
C ALA A 150 6.72 -17.56 -2.44
N ALA A 151 6.67 -17.09 -3.69
CA ALA A 151 5.80 -17.60 -4.73
C ALA A 151 6.17 -19.05 -5.11
N GLN A 152 7.48 -19.37 -5.19
CA GLN A 152 7.92 -20.76 -5.40
C GLN A 152 7.54 -21.66 -4.22
N PHE A 153 7.71 -21.19 -2.99
CA PHE A 153 7.27 -21.93 -1.80
C PHE A 153 5.76 -22.20 -1.84
N ILE A 154 4.94 -21.18 -2.11
CA ILE A 154 3.48 -21.33 -2.22
C ILE A 154 3.13 -22.33 -3.32
N ALA A 155 3.77 -22.24 -4.50
CA ALA A 155 3.52 -23.15 -5.60
C ALA A 155 3.83 -24.61 -5.24
N TYR A 156 4.97 -24.90 -4.59
CA TYR A 156 5.30 -26.25 -4.14
C TYR A 156 4.39 -26.74 -3.00
N PHE A 157 3.99 -25.83 -2.11
CA PHE A 157 3.11 -26.12 -0.99
C PHE A 157 1.67 -26.45 -1.45
N GLU A 158 1.20 -25.78 -2.50
CA GLU A 158 -0.07 -26.08 -3.16
C GLU A 158 0.03 -27.36 -3.98
N TRP A 159 1.08 -27.53 -4.78
CA TRP A 159 1.31 -28.74 -5.60
C TRP A 159 1.38 -30.03 -4.77
N SER A 160 2.01 -29.96 -3.59
CA SER A 160 2.10 -31.09 -2.66
C SER A 160 0.80 -31.39 -1.90
N ASN A 161 -0.25 -30.58 -2.08
CA ASN A 161 -1.51 -30.62 -1.33
C ASN A 161 -1.36 -30.46 0.20
N ILE A 162 -0.16 -30.13 0.70
CA ILE A 162 0.09 -29.91 2.13
C ILE A 162 -0.72 -28.70 2.61
N GLY A 163 -0.88 -27.66 1.78
CA GLY A 163 -1.68 -26.50 2.14
C GLY A 163 -3.14 -26.83 2.45
N SER A 164 -3.79 -27.60 1.60
CA SER A 164 -5.17 -28.07 1.83
C SER A 164 -5.26 -28.98 3.05
N TRP A 165 -4.28 -29.87 3.26
CA TRP A 165 -4.26 -30.76 4.41
C TRP A 165 -4.09 -30.01 5.74
N ILE A 166 -3.19 -29.02 5.81
CA ILE A 166 -3.01 -28.16 6.98
C ILE A 166 -4.27 -27.31 7.23
N ALA A 167 -4.91 -26.78 6.19
CA ALA A 167 -6.13 -25.99 6.33
C ALA A 167 -7.27 -26.80 6.95
N VAL A 168 -7.52 -28.02 6.46
CA VAL A 168 -8.58 -28.89 6.99
C VAL A 168 -8.25 -29.36 8.41
N SER A 169 -7.02 -29.81 8.65
CA SER A 169 -6.60 -30.30 9.97
C SER A 169 -6.59 -29.18 11.03
N GLY A 170 -6.14 -27.98 10.64
CA GLY A 170 -6.16 -26.80 11.50
C GLY A 170 -7.58 -26.30 11.81
N ALA A 171 -8.47 -26.32 10.81
CA ALA A 171 -9.88 -25.99 11.02
C ALA A 171 -10.54 -26.96 12.02
N ASN A 172 -10.35 -28.26 11.84
CA ASN A 172 -10.88 -29.29 12.75
C ASN A 172 -10.32 -29.13 14.17
N PHE A 173 -9.02 -28.79 14.31
CA PHE A 173 -8.41 -28.55 15.61
C PHE A 173 -9.06 -27.35 16.33
N LEU A 174 -9.20 -26.22 15.63
CA LEU A 174 -9.84 -25.02 16.19
C LEU A 174 -11.31 -25.25 16.56
N GLU A 175 -12.04 -26.00 15.72
CA GLU A 175 -13.42 -26.37 16.00
C GLU A 175 -13.52 -27.27 17.23
N SER A 176 -12.60 -28.23 17.40
CA SER A 176 -12.60 -29.16 18.54
C SER A 176 -12.43 -28.47 19.90
N ILE A 177 -11.74 -27.33 19.95
CA ILE A 177 -11.54 -26.51 21.15
C ILE A 177 -12.60 -25.40 21.29
N GLY A 178 -13.62 -25.38 20.43
CA GLY A 178 -14.70 -24.39 20.43
C GLY A 178 -14.28 -23.00 19.93
N PHE A 179 -13.10 -22.88 19.30
CA PHE A 179 -12.57 -21.62 18.80
C PHE A 179 -13.14 -21.35 17.40
N THR A 180 -14.32 -20.72 17.35
CA THR A 180 -15.06 -20.46 16.11
C THR A 180 -15.41 -18.98 15.95
N GLY A 181 -15.75 -18.57 14.71
CA GLY A 181 -16.23 -17.23 14.41
C GLY A 181 -15.24 -16.11 14.73
N ILE A 182 -15.70 -15.08 15.43
CA ILE A 182 -14.91 -13.86 15.74
C ILE A 182 -13.69 -14.15 16.61
N THR A 183 -13.74 -15.17 17.47
CA THR A 183 -12.65 -15.52 18.39
C THR A 183 -11.40 -15.96 17.61
N VAL A 184 -11.59 -16.69 16.51
CA VAL A 184 -10.49 -17.08 15.59
C VAL A 184 -9.84 -15.84 14.98
N VAL A 185 -10.64 -14.87 14.55
CA VAL A 185 -10.15 -13.62 13.95
C VAL A 185 -9.31 -12.83 14.95
N ILE A 186 -9.79 -12.67 16.19
CA ILE A 186 -9.04 -11.98 17.26
C ILE A 186 -7.73 -12.73 17.56
N GLY A 187 -7.78 -14.07 17.66
CA GLY A 187 -6.59 -14.89 17.86
C GLY A 187 -5.57 -14.73 16.73
N PHE A 188 -6.03 -14.67 15.48
CA PHE A 188 -5.18 -14.42 14.32
C PHE A 188 -4.55 -13.02 14.35
N VAL A 189 -5.30 -11.98 14.75
CA VAL A 189 -4.77 -10.62 14.94
C VAL A 189 -3.66 -10.59 16.01
N ILE A 190 -3.87 -11.26 17.15
CA ILE A 190 -2.84 -11.33 18.21
C ILE A 190 -1.61 -12.11 17.71
N LEU A 191 -1.82 -13.25 17.06
CA LEU A 191 -0.73 -14.06 16.51
C LEU A 191 0.12 -13.27 15.50
N THR A 192 -0.54 -12.59 14.57
CA THR A 192 0.13 -11.74 13.57
C THR A 192 0.87 -10.57 14.21
N ALA A 193 0.31 -9.94 15.25
CA ALA A 193 1.00 -8.90 16.01
C ALA A 193 2.28 -9.42 16.70
N VAL A 194 2.22 -10.61 17.31
CA VAL A 194 3.37 -11.25 17.95
C VAL A 194 4.44 -11.63 16.92
N LEU A 195 4.05 -12.25 15.80
CA LEU A 195 4.98 -12.60 14.71
C LEU A 195 5.65 -11.36 14.12
N ASN A 196 4.92 -10.26 13.98
CA ASN A 196 5.46 -8.99 13.50
C ASN A 196 6.58 -8.47 14.42
N LEU A 197 6.45 -8.61 15.74
CA LEU A 197 7.52 -8.28 16.68
C LEU A 197 8.78 -9.12 16.46
N PHE A 198 8.64 -10.45 16.27
CA PHE A 198 9.78 -11.33 16.03
C PHE A 198 10.52 -11.01 14.72
N ILE A 199 9.78 -10.81 13.62
CA ILE A 199 10.35 -10.49 12.31
C ILE A 199 11.06 -9.13 12.35
N TYR A 200 10.45 -8.13 12.98
CA TYR A 200 11.03 -6.80 13.08
C TYR A 200 12.27 -6.78 14.00
N PHE A 201 12.23 -7.50 15.12
CA PHE A 201 13.36 -7.63 16.04
C PHE A 201 14.61 -8.19 15.33
N GLN A 202 14.45 -9.15 14.43
CA GLN A 202 15.56 -9.70 13.64
C GLN A 202 16.19 -8.67 12.68
N ARG A 203 15.39 -7.75 12.12
CA ARG A 203 15.91 -6.63 11.31
C ARG A 203 16.63 -5.58 12.16
N VAL A 204 16.16 -5.30 13.37
CA VAL A 204 16.82 -4.36 14.29
C VAL A 204 18.17 -4.89 14.77
N CYS A 205 18.27 -6.18 15.14
CA CYS A 205 19.56 -6.78 15.52
C CYS A 205 20.57 -6.83 14.36
N THR A 206 20.11 -7.07 13.12
CA THR A 206 21.00 -7.08 11.95
C THR A 206 21.41 -5.68 11.47
N MET A 207 20.58 -4.67 11.70
CA MET A 207 20.96 -3.25 11.49
C MET A 207 21.93 -2.76 12.58
N GLY A 208 21.73 -3.15 13.85
CA GLY A 208 22.67 -2.86 14.93
C GLY A 208 24.07 -3.44 14.69
N ALA A 209 24.16 -4.61 14.03
CA ALA A 209 25.43 -5.21 13.64
C ALA A 209 26.12 -4.52 12.43
N ARG A 210 25.36 -3.84 11.56
CA ARG A 210 25.92 -3.08 10.41
C ARG A 210 26.20 -1.61 10.74
N GLY A 211 25.56 -1.04 11.76
CA GLY A 211 25.83 0.31 12.27
C GLY A 211 27.14 0.44 13.05
N ALA A 212 27.84 -0.65 13.34
CA ALA A 212 29.11 -0.66 14.07
C ALA A 212 30.36 -0.63 13.16
N TYR A 213 30.21 -0.55 11.83
CA TYR A 213 31.33 -0.54 10.86
C TYR A 213 31.34 0.68 9.93
N ILE A 214 30.61 1.74 10.27
CA ILE A 214 30.66 3.02 9.56
C ILE A 214 30.81 4.16 10.56
N TYR A 215 31.89 4.13 11.33
CA TYR A 215 32.60 5.28 11.88
C TYR A 215 34.08 4.93 12.01
#